data_AF-A0A011NJD9-F1
#
_entry.id   AF-A0A011NJD9-F1
#
_cell.length_a   1.000
_cell.length_b   1.000
_cell.length_c   1.000
_cell.angle_alpha   90.00
_cell.angle_beta   90.00
_cell.angle_gamma   90.00
#
_symmetry.space_group_name_H-M   'P 1'
#
loop_
_entity.id
_entity.type
_entity.pdbx_description
1 polymer ?
#
loop_
_entity_poly.entity_id
_entity_poly.type
_entity_poly.pdbx_seq_one_letter_code
_entity_poly.pdbx_strand_id
1 'polypeptide(L)' 'MIPTLQVKMFIVAGLLDAVTMIGVGIALFMLFANPFIAVVKG' A
#
# COMPACT_ATOMS: atom_id res chain seq x y z
N MET A 1 30.41 8.63 6.92
CA MET A 1 29.05 8.46 6.34
C MET A 1 28.94 9.38 5.14
N ILE A 2 28.52 8.89 3.98
CA ILE A 2 28.34 9.73 2.78
C ILE A 2 26.89 10.26 2.83
N PRO A 3 26.66 11.55 3.13
CA PRO A 3 25.31 12.07 3.42
C PRO A 3 24.34 11.94 2.24
N THR A 4 24.86 11.94 1.01
CA THR A 4 24.06 11.88 -0.22
C THR A 4 23.40 10.52 -0.47
N LEU A 5 23.99 9.42 0.00
CA LEU A 5 23.41 8.09 -0.15
C LEU A 5 22.24 7.88 0.82
N GLN A 6 22.31 8.44 2.03
CA GLN A 6 21.22 8.35 3.01
C GLN A 6 19.94 9.03 2.52
N VAL A 7 20.05 10.20 1.89
CA VAL A 7 18.89 10.93 1.32
C VAL A 7 18.25 10.13 0.17
N LYS A 8 19.05 9.54 -0.72
CA LYS A 8 18.54 8.71 -1.82
C LYS A 8 17.82 7.46 -1.30
N MET A 9 18.38 6.79 -0.28
CA MET A 9 17.75 5.60 0.31
C MET A 9 16.49 5.93 1.12
N PHE A 10 16.41 7.12 1.74
CA PHE A 10 15.18 7.59 2.40
C PHE A 10 14.03 7.78 1.40
N ILE A 11 14.31 8.36 0.23
CA ILE A 11 13.31 8.54 -0.83
C ILE A 11 12.85 7.19 -1.36
N VAL A 12 13.78 6.26 -1.63
CA VAL A 12 13.44 4.90 -2.10
C VAL A 12 12.63 4.14 -1.05
N ALA A 13 13.01 4.20 0.23
CA ALA A 13 12.28 3.54 1.31
C ALA A 13 10.86 4.14 1.48
N GLY A 14 10.73 5.47 1.44
CA GLY A 14 9.43 6.14 1.55
C GLY A 14 8.51 5.86 0.34
N LEU A 15 9.07 5.83 -0.87
CA LEU A 15 8.32 5.47 -2.07
C LEU A 15 7.86 4.01 -2.06
N LEU A 16 8.72 3.10 -1.57
CA LEU A 16 8.39 1.68 -1.47
C LEU A 16 7.26 1.43 -0.44
N ASP A 17 7.33 2.10 0.72
CA ASP A 17 6.31 1.98 1.77
C ASP A 17 4.93 2.47 1.29
N ALA A 18 4.90 3.59 0.57
CA ALA A 18 3.66 4.13 0.02
C ALA A 18 2.93 3.13 -0.92
N VAL A 19 3.66 2.44 -1.79
CA VAL A 19 3.07 1.44 -2.70
C VAL A 19 2.49 0.26 -1.91
N THR A 20 3.22 -0.25 -0.91
CA THR A 20 2.72 -1.35 -0.07
C THR A 20 1.49 -0.96 0.73
N MET A 21 1.44 0.26 1.26
CA MET A 21 0.30 0.75 2.06
C MET A 21 -0.97 0.97 1.24
N ILE A 22 -0.84 1.36 -0.03
CA ILE A 22 -1.98 1.40 -0.96
C ILE A 22 -2.56 -0.01 -1.18
N GLY A 23 -1.68 -1.01 -1.38
CA GLY A 23 -2.09 -2.41 -1.52
C GLY A 23 -2.83 -2.93 -0.29
N VAL A 24 -2.34 -2.62 0.92
CA VAL A 24 -2.99 -3.00 2.19
C VAL A 24 -4.40 -2.39 2.28
N GLY A 25 -4.57 -1.10 1.92
CA GLY A 25 -5.89 -0.45 1.92
C GLY A 25 -6.89 -1.15 0.99
N ILE A 26 -6.47 -1.52 -0.22
CA ILE A 26 -7.32 -2.26 -1.17
C ILE A 26 -7.66 -3.66 -0.65
N ALA A 27 -6.69 -4.36 -0.06
CA ALA A 27 -6.92 -5.67 0.52
C ALA A 27 -7.93 -5.64 1.68
N LEU A 28 -7.82 -4.64 2.56
CA LEU A 28 -8.76 -4.44 3.66
C LEU A 28 -10.16 -4.08 3.16
N PHE A 29 -10.25 -3.24 2.12
CA PHE A 29 -11.53 -2.93 1.46
C PHE A 29 -12.18 -4.19 0.89
N MET A 30 -11.43 -5.03 0.18
CA MET A 30 -11.95 -6.30 -0.35
C MET A 30 -12.26 -7.35 0.73
N LEU A 31 -11.60 -7.31 1.88
CA LEU A 31 -11.83 -8.26 2.96
C LEU A 31 -13.10 -7.92 3.77
N PHE A 32 -13.30 -6.62 4.10
CA PHE A 32 -14.36 -6.20 5.01
C PHE A 32 -15.52 -5.45 4.33
N ALA A 33 -15.24 -4.73 3.25
CA ALA A 33 -16.21 -3.92 2.51
C ALA A 33 -16.40 -4.44 1.08
N ASN A 34 -16.33 -5.76 0.91
CA ASN A 34 -16.33 -6.39 -0.40
C ASN A 34 -17.62 -6.08 -1.19
N PRO A 35 -17.55 -5.30 -2.28
CA PRO A 35 -18.74 -4.93 -3.06
C PRO A 35 -19.37 -6.13 -3.77
N PHE A 36 -18.60 -7.21 -3.99
CA PHE A 36 -19.08 -8.39 -4.69
C PHE A 36 -19.93 -9.30 -3.81
N ILE A 37 -19.86 -9.20 -2.48
CA ILE A 37 -20.70 -10.00 -1.57
C ILE A 37 -22.19 -9.66 -1.75
N ALA A 38 -22.52 -8.39 -2.00
CA ALA A 38 -23.90 -7.97 -2.24
C ALA A 38 -24.43 -8.46 -3.59
N VAL A 39 -23.56 -8.52 -4.61
CA VAL A 39 -23.93 -8.97 -5.97
C VAL A 39 -24.14 -10.48 -6.02
N VAL A 40 -23.33 -11.27 -5.31
CA VAL A 40 -23.41 -12.75 -5.32
C VAL A 40 -24.56 -13.29 -4.45
N LYS A 41 -25.05 -12.52 -3.48
CA LYS A 41 -26.19 -12.90 -2.62
C LYS A 41 -27.57 -12.63 -3.24
N GLY A 42 -27.62 -12.06 -4.45
CA GLY A 42 -28.86 -11.89 -5.22
C GLY A 42 -29.36 -13.20 -5.80
#